data_AF-X1UJJ5-F1
#
_entry.id   AF-X1UJJ5-F1
#
_cell.length_a   1.000
_cell.length_b   1.000
_cell.length_c   1.000
_cell.angle_alpha   90.00
_cell.angle_beta   90.00
_cell.angle_gamma   90.00
#
_symmetry.space_group_name_H-M   'P 1'
#
loop_
_entity.id
_entity.type
_entity.pdbx_description
1 polymer ?
#
loop_
_entity_poly.entity_id
_entity_poly.type
_entity_poly.pdbx_seq_one_letter_code
_entity_poly.pdbx_strand_id
1 'polypeptide(L)'
;MKRYIASDFHNGNDVADYDRVLAFLELVDDDADEFLILGDWEELLFSNMTILTEVEPYSSVTEKVREIARKKPVNLILGNHDWPQGLFASNIEPISIIPPFAEDGVYFTHGHEYDWMSFFVGTPVDPIWWGKTFPILPLHLLLFFASRTWEKAQDIYNLGVTIIHERARAYAAEHGYHTVILGHTHFPTDEIRG
;
A
#
# COMPACT_ATOMS: atom_id res chain seq x y z
N MET A 1 8.08 6.61 22.30
CA MET A 1 7.29 6.90 21.10
C MET A 1 6.80 5.59 20.54
N LYS A 2 5.49 5.43 20.40
CA LYS A 2 4.82 4.22 19.91
C LYS A 2 4.27 4.50 18.51
N ARG A 3 4.90 3.90 17.49
CA ARG A 3 4.48 4.02 16.08
C ARG A 3 3.69 2.79 15.69
N TYR A 4 2.48 3.00 15.19
CA TYR A 4 1.71 1.96 14.52
C TYR A 4 1.97 2.06 13.02
N ILE A 5 2.11 0.92 12.35
CA ILE A 5 2.43 0.84 10.94
C ILE A 5 1.43 -0.10 10.27
N ALA A 6 0.83 0.31 9.16
CA ALA A 6 -0.12 -0.50 8.42
C ALA A 6 -0.09 -0.20 6.91
N SER A 7 -0.68 -1.08 6.11
CA SER A 7 -0.77 -0.97 4.64
C SER A 7 -1.90 -1.86 4.13
N ASP A 8 -2.21 -1.74 2.83
CA ASP A 8 -3.05 -2.68 2.07
C ASP A 8 -4.46 -2.84 2.66
N PHE A 9 -5.05 -1.75 3.15
CA PHE A 9 -6.47 -1.76 3.56
C PHE A 9 -7.39 -1.91 2.35
N HIS A 10 -6.97 -1.39 1.18
CA HIS A 10 -7.77 -1.28 -0.03
C HIS A 10 -9.20 -0.77 0.26
N ASN A 11 -9.31 0.33 1.03
CA ASN A 11 -10.61 0.95 1.32
C ASN A 11 -11.30 1.32 0.01
N GLY A 12 -12.56 0.90 -0.19
CA GLY A 12 -13.24 0.96 -1.50
C GLY A 12 -13.35 -0.38 -2.24
N ASN A 13 -12.80 -1.47 -1.68
CA ASN A 13 -12.96 -2.83 -2.20
C ASN A 13 -13.93 -3.66 -1.33
N ASP A 14 -14.98 -4.22 -1.94
CA ASP A 14 -16.05 -4.96 -1.25
C ASP A 14 -15.60 -6.19 -0.45
N VAL A 15 -14.38 -6.69 -0.69
CA VAL A 15 -13.83 -7.85 0.04
C VAL A 15 -13.00 -7.46 1.27
N ALA A 16 -12.81 -6.18 1.55
CA ALA A 16 -12.08 -5.72 2.72
C ALA A 16 -12.86 -5.97 4.03
N ASP A 17 -12.14 -6.29 5.10
CA ASP A 17 -12.71 -6.52 6.44
C ASP A 17 -12.81 -5.19 7.21
N TYR A 18 -13.86 -4.42 6.90
CA TYR A 18 -14.07 -3.08 7.45
C TYR A 18 -14.18 -3.04 8.97
N ASP A 19 -14.80 -4.06 9.59
CA ASP A 19 -14.93 -4.14 11.04
C ASP A 19 -13.55 -4.25 11.71
N ARG A 20 -12.66 -5.08 11.16
CA ARG A 20 -11.28 -5.20 11.67
C ARG A 20 -10.45 -3.94 11.40
N VAL A 21 -10.60 -3.34 10.22
CA VAL A 21 -9.89 -2.09 9.90
C VAL A 21 -10.31 -0.98 10.87
N LEU A 22 -11.60 -0.78 11.10
CA LEU A 22 -12.08 0.24 12.04
C LEU A 22 -11.64 -0.07 13.48
N ALA A 23 -11.72 -1.32 13.92
CA ALA A 23 -11.23 -1.71 15.25
C ALA A 23 -9.73 -1.46 15.43
N PHE A 24 -8.93 -1.70 14.39
CA PHE A 24 -7.51 -1.33 14.39
C PHE A 24 -7.31 0.18 14.46
N LEU A 25 -8.08 0.96 13.70
CA LEU A 25 -7.99 2.43 13.72
C LEU A 25 -8.42 3.01 15.08
N GLU A 26 -9.37 2.41 15.79
CA GLU A 26 -9.66 2.77 17.19
C GLU A 26 -8.45 2.55 18.10
N LEU A 27 -7.77 1.40 17.98
CA LEU A 27 -6.54 1.13 18.72
C LEU A 27 -5.44 2.16 18.41
N VAL A 28 -5.29 2.55 17.14
CA VAL A 28 -4.33 3.59 16.73
C VAL A 28 -4.70 4.95 17.35
N ASP A 29 -5.99 5.32 17.33
CA ASP A 29 -6.48 6.58 17.91
C ASP A 29 -6.21 6.65 19.43
N ASP A 30 -6.38 5.53 20.13
CA ASP A 30 -6.25 5.48 21.59
C ASP A 30 -4.79 5.44 22.09
N ASP A 31 -3.89 4.73 21.39
CA ASP A 31 -2.61 4.31 21.99
C ASP A 31 -1.36 4.63 21.15
N ALA A 32 -1.50 4.98 19.87
CA ALA A 32 -0.35 5.39 19.05
C ALA A 32 0.09 6.83 19.33
N ASP A 33 1.40 7.08 19.35
CA ASP A 33 1.98 8.43 19.28
C ASP A 33 2.05 8.93 17.82
N GLU A 34 2.23 8.00 16.88
CA GLU A 34 2.33 8.25 15.44
C GLU A 34 1.72 7.08 14.66
N PHE A 35 1.10 7.38 13.51
CA PHE A 35 0.63 6.37 12.56
C PHE A 35 1.32 6.53 11.21
N LEU A 36 1.97 5.46 10.75
CA LEU A 36 2.63 5.39 9.45
C LEU A 36 1.87 4.42 8.54
N ILE A 37 1.40 4.93 7.40
CA ILE A 37 0.70 4.15 6.39
C ILE A 37 1.68 3.89 5.25
N LEU A 38 1.95 2.62 4.97
CA LEU A 38 2.87 2.20 3.90
C LEU A 38 2.10 1.90 2.61
N GLY A 39 1.19 2.77 2.19
CA GLY A 39 0.49 2.68 0.91
C GLY A 39 -0.69 1.72 0.88
N ASP A 40 -1.43 1.80 -0.23
CA ASP A 40 -2.62 1.03 -0.58
C ASP A 40 -3.71 1.03 0.50
N TRP A 41 -3.86 2.16 1.19
CA TRP A 41 -4.93 2.33 2.18
C TRP A 41 -6.28 2.68 1.54
N GLU A 42 -6.26 3.40 0.41
CA GLU A 42 -7.41 3.69 -0.44
C GLU A 42 -7.28 2.98 -1.80
N GLU A 43 -8.38 2.42 -2.30
CA GLU A 43 -8.45 1.73 -3.59
C GLU A 43 -8.82 2.71 -4.72
N LEU A 44 -7.85 3.49 -5.21
CA LEU A 44 -8.11 4.48 -6.28
C LEU A 44 -7.84 3.95 -7.70
N LEU A 45 -7.42 2.70 -7.84
CA LEU A 45 -7.31 2.07 -9.16
C LEU A 45 -8.68 1.62 -9.69
N PHE A 46 -9.53 1.13 -8.78
CA PHE A 46 -10.88 0.65 -9.12
C PHE A 46 -12.03 1.46 -8.49
N SER A 47 -11.75 2.31 -7.49
CA SER A 47 -12.72 3.23 -6.90
C SER A 47 -12.38 4.69 -7.21
N ASN A 48 -13.05 5.63 -6.55
CA ASN A 48 -12.77 7.06 -6.64
C ASN A 48 -13.08 7.76 -5.32
N MET A 49 -12.50 8.96 -5.14
CA MET A 49 -12.65 9.73 -3.90
C MET A 49 -14.11 9.95 -3.47
N THR A 50 -15.05 10.15 -4.40
CA THR A 50 -16.46 10.36 -4.04
C THR A 50 -17.03 9.14 -3.32
N ILE A 51 -16.74 7.93 -3.82
CA ILE A 51 -17.13 6.68 -3.14
C ILE A 51 -16.47 6.61 -1.75
N LEU A 52 -15.17 6.88 -1.69
CA LEU A 52 -14.39 6.78 -0.45
C LEU A 52 -14.77 7.82 0.61
N THR A 53 -15.40 8.93 0.23
CA THR A 53 -15.79 9.99 1.18
C THR A 53 -17.29 10.05 1.47
N GLU A 54 -18.13 9.42 0.65
CA GLU A 54 -19.60 9.58 0.76
C GLU A 54 -20.35 8.25 0.98
N VAL A 55 -19.72 7.10 0.75
CA VAL A 55 -20.40 5.79 0.78
C VAL A 55 -19.86 4.94 1.92
N GLU A 56 -20.77 4.47 2.78
CA GLU A 56 -20.45 3.49 3.82
C GLU A 56 -20.22 2.09 3.21
N PRO A 57 -19.26 1.30 3.74
CA PRO A 57 -18.44 1.57 4.92
C PRO A 57 -17.17 2.40 4.64
N TYR A 58 -16.90 2.78 3.39
CA TYR A 58 -15.62 3.36 3.00
C TYR A 58 -15.36 4.74 3.59
N SER A 59 -16.41 5.58 3.63
CA SER A 59 -16.37 6.89 4.26
C SER A 59 -15.97 6.86 5.72
N SER A 60 -16.42 5.84 6.47
CA SER A 60 -16.03 5.66 7.88
C SER A 60 -14.52 5.45 8.04
N VAL A 61 -13.90 4.65 7.17
CA VAL A 61 -12.45 4.41 7.23
C VAL A 61 -11.68 5.69 6.89
N THR A 62 -12.01 6.34 5.78
CA THR A 62 -11.33 7.57 5.35
C THR A 62 -11.47 8.68 6.40
N GLU A 63 -12.66 8.88 6.96
CA GLU A 63 -12.86 9.90 7.99
C GLU A 63 -12.15 9.55 9.30
N LYS A 64 -12.16 8.27 9.73
CA LYS A 64 -11.44 7.87 10.95
C LYS A 64 -9.94 8.13 10.85
N VAL A 65 -9.30 7.85 9.70
CA VAL A 65 -7.87 8.18 9.52
C VAL A 65 -7.64 9.70 9.57
N ARG A 66 -8.53 10.50 8.98
CA ARG A 66 -8.44 11.98 9.06
C ARG A 66 -8.64 12.48 10.49
N GLU A 67 -9.54 11.89 11.26
CA GLU A 67 -9.72 12.21 12.68
C GLU A 67 -8.47 11.93 13.50
N ILE A 68 -7.80 10.79 13.27
CA ILE A 68 -6.51 10.47 13.88
C ILE A 68 -5.48 11.54 13.47
N ALA A 69 -5.41 11.88 12.19
CA ALA A 69 -4.47 12.87 11.65
C ALA A 69 -4.67 14.29 12.21
N ARG A 70 -5.87 14.63 12.66
CA ARG A 70 -6.13 15.91 13.37
C ARG A 70 -5.55 15.94 14.78
N LYS A 71 -5.28 14.78 15.39
CA LYS A 71 -4.81 14.66 16.78
C LYS A 71 -3.32 14.34 16.88
N LYS A 72 -2.80 13.55 15.94
CA LYS A 72 -1.42 13.02 15.97
C LYS A 72 -0.84 12.93 14.56
N PRO A 73 0.51 12.83 14.41
CA PRO A 73 1.13 12.70 13.11
C PRO A 73 0.65 11.43 12.39
N VAL A 74 0.16 11.60 11.17
CA VAL A 74 -0.16 10.52 10.23
C VAL A 74 0.64 10.76 8.96
N ASN A 75 1.56 9.85 8.68
CA ASN A 75 2.43 9.89 7.51
C ASN A 75 2.03 8.79 6.53
N LEU A 76 1.98 9.10 5.24
CA LEU A 76 1.62 8.19 4.16
C LEU A 76 2.78 8.09 3.17
N ILE A 77 3.27 6.87 2.93
CA ILE A 77 4.05 6.52 1.75
C ILE A 77 3.07 6.01 0.70
N LEU A 78 3.04 6.60 -0.49
CA LEU A 78 2.11 6.19 -1.55
C LEU A 78 2.44 4.79 -2.07
N GLY A 79 1.40 4.00 -2.28
CA GLY A 79 1.43 2.72 -2.97
C GLY A 79 0.94 2.83 -4.42
N ASN A 80 0.78 1.67 -5.07
CA ASN A 80 0.38 1.62 -6.48
C ASN A 80 -1.13 1.72 -6.69
N HIS A 81 -1.96 1.59 -5.65
CA HIS A 81 -3.42 1.79 -5.72
C HIS A 81 -3.87 3.18 -5.28
N ASP A 82 -3.12 3.88 -4.43
CA ASP A 82 -3.49 5.19 -3.89
C ASP A 82 -2.64 6.36 -4.39
N TRP A 83 -1.73 6.12 -5.35
CA TRP A 83 -0.88 7.15 -5.94
C TRP A 83 -1.58 8.43 -6.44
N PRO A 84 -2.84 8.43 -6.92
CA PRO A 84 -3.49 9.66 -7.34
C PRO A 84 -3.62 10.69 -6.20
N GLN A 85 -3.54 10.25 -4.93
CA GLN A 85 -3.50 11.17 -3.78
C GLN A 85 -2.28 12.09 -3.81
N GLY A 86 -1.17 11.69 -4.43
CA GLY A 86 -0.01 12.58 -4.64
C GLY A 86 -0.32 13.77 -5.57
N LEU A 87 -1.31 13.64 -6.45
CA LEU A 87 -1.79 14.73 -7.31
C LEU A 87 -2.84 15.60 -6.62
N PHE A 88 -3.53 15.06 -5.62
CA PHE A 88 -4.67 15.69 -4.96
C PHE A 88 -4.55 15.62 -3.43
N ALA A 89 -3.38 15.96 -2.90
CA ALA A 89 -3.07 15.82 -1.48
C ALA A 89 -4.04 16.58 -0.55
N SER A 90 -4.67 17.66 -1.04
CA SER A 90 -5.72 18.39 -0.32
C SER A 90 -6.92 17.53 0.07
N ASN A 91 -7.18 16.44 -0.67
CA ASN A 91 -8.32 15.56 -0.39
C ASN A 91 -8.12 14.70 0.85
N ILE A 92 -6.88 14.52 1.28
CA ILE A 92 -6.52 13.65 2.41
C ILE A 92 -5.97 14.44 3.61
N GLU A 93 -6.01 15.77 3.57
CA GLU A 93 -5.59 16.58 4.70
C GLU A 93 -6.35 16.19 5.99
N PRO A 94 -5.66 16.13 7.14
CA PRO A 94 -4.29 16.61 7.39
C PRO A 94 -3.17 15.54 7.29
N ILE A 95 -3.38 14.43 6.56
CA ILE A 95 -2.38 13.37 6.39
C ILE A 95 -1.17 13.90 5.58
N SER A 96 0.04 13.60 6.03
CA SER A 96 1.28 14.04 5.37
C SER A 96 1.80 12.95 4.42
N ILE A 97 1.90 13.25 3.13
CA ILE A 97 2.55 12.35 2.16
C ILE A 97 4.06 12.52 2.27
N ILE A 98 4.77 11.43 2.51
CA ILE A 98 6.23 11.39 2.63
C ILE A 98 6.84 10.37 1.65
N PRO A 99 8.09 10.58 1.19
CA PRO A 99 8.78 9.57 0.41
C PRO A 99 9.19 8.37 1.29
N PRO A 100 9.52 7.21 0.68
CA PRO A 100 10.24 6.15 1.36
C PRO A 100 11.49 6.68 2.07
N PHE A 101 11.76 6.17 3.27
CA PHE A 101 12.85 6.68 4.11
C PHE A 101 13.50 5.58 4.95
N ALA A 102 14.67 5.87 5.49
CA ALA A 102 15.34 5.01 6.45
C ALA A 102 15.53 5.71 7.80
N GLU A 103 15.27 4.99 8.88
CA GLU A 103 15.45 5.44 10.26
C GLU A 103 16.12 4.30 11.04
N ASP A 104 17.21 4.59 11.75
CA ASP A 104 17.95 3.63 12.59
C ASP A 104 18.31 2.30 11.90
N GLY A 105 18.61 2.34 10.59
CA GLY A 105 18.96 1.14 9.81
C GLY A 105 17.75 0.31 9.34
N VAL A 106 16.52 0.81 9.52
CA VAL A 106 15.27 0.24 9.00
C VAL A 106 14.79 1.09 7.82
N TYR A 107 14.56 0.45 6.66
CA TYR A 107 13.98 1.10 5.48
C TYR A 107 12.47 0.87 5.42
N PHE A 108 11.71 1.95 5.23
CA PHE A 108 10.26 1.95 5.14
C PHE A 108 9.84 2.32 3.72
N THR A 109 9.04 1.47 3.10
CA THR A 109 8.52 1.69 1.74
C THR A 109 7.18 0.97 1.57
N HIS A 110 6.46 1.20 0.47
CA HIS A 110 5.31 0.38 0.11
C HIS A 110 5.76 -0.97 -0.47
N GLY A 111 6.76 -1.00 -1.38
CA GLY A 111 7.34 -2.23 -1.92
C GLY A 111 6.94 -2.56 -3.37
N HIS A 112 6.00 -1.82 -3.95
CA HIS A 112 5.57 -1.96 -5.35
C HIS A 112 6.70 -1.74 -6.36
N GLU A 113 7.73 -0.99 -5.99
CA GLU A 113 8.92 -0.73 -6.81
C GLU A 113 9.73 -2.00 -7.10
N TYR A 114 9.60 -3.02 -6.25
CA TYR A 114 10.28 -4.30 -6.41
C TYR A 114 9.47 -5.30 -7.22
N ASP A 115 8.20 -5.00 -7.50
CA ASP A 115 7.33 -5.87 -8.28
C ASP A 115 7.75 -5.87 -9.74
N TRP A 116 7.93 -7.07 -10.28
CA TRP A 116 8.28 -7.30 -11.68
C TRP A 116 7.15 -6.84 -12.62
N MET A 117 5.91 -6.82 -12.15
CA MET A 117 4.76 -6.31 -12.90
C MET A 117 4.80 -4.81 -13.11
N SER A 118 5.34 -4.04 -12.16
CA SER A 118 5.54 -2.59 -12.26
C SER A 118 6.35 -2.19 -13.51
N PHE A 119 7.26 -3.07 -13.95
CA PHE A 119 8.03 -2.89 -15.19
C PHE A 119 7.19 -3.00 -16.47
N PHE A 120 6.10 -3.76 -16.44
CA PHE A 120 5.24 -4.00 -17.60
C PHE A 120 4.01 -3.10 -17.64
N VAL A 121 3.46 -2.74 -16.48
CA VAL A 121 2.28 -1.88 -16.39
C VAL A 121 2.63 -0.40 -16.27
N GLY A 122 3.91 -0.08 -15.98
CA GLY A 122 4.38 1.30 -15.91
C GLY A 122 3.59 2.12 -14.89
N THR A 123 3.44 1.60 -13.67
CA THR A 123 2.81 2.35 -12.57
C THR A 123 3.59 3.65 -12.38
N PRO A 124 2.98 4.83 -12.63
CA PRO A 124 3.68 6.10 -12.83
C PRO A 124 4.25 6.73 -11.53
N VAL A 125 4.31 5.96 -10.45
CA VAL A 125 4.58 6.44 -9.09
C VAL A 125 5.95 6.06 -8.55
N ASP A 126 6.72 5.28 -9.28
CA ASP A 126 7.97 4.76 -8.74
C ASP A 126 9.07 5.84 -8.71
N PRO A 127 9.57 6.24 -7.51
CA PRO A 127 10.67 7.19 -7.40
C PRO A 127 11.99 6.65 -7.96
N ILE A 128 12.17 5.33 -8.09
CA ILE A 128 13.31 4.66 -8.72
C ILE A 128 13.21 4.74 -10.26
N TRP A 129 12.00 4.81 -10.83
CA TRP A 129 11.80 4.80 -12.29
C TRP A 129 11.37 6.13 -12.91
N TRP A 130 11.32 7.25 -12.17
CA TRP A 130 10.99 8.58 -12.71
C TRP A 130 11.87 9.04 -13.90
N GLY A 131 12.98 8.36 -14.20
CA GLY A 131 13.82 8.58 -15.38
C GLY A 131 13.64 7.58 -16.55
N LYS A 132 12.73 6.60 -16.47
CA LYS A 132 12.59 5.54 -17.49
C LYS A 132 11.22 5.59 -18.16
N THR A 133 11.23 5.74 -19.48
CA THR A 133 10.03 5.68 -20.33
C THR A 133 9.70 4.21 -20.59
N PHE A 134 8.56 3.72 -20.11
CA PHE A 134 8.09 2.36 -20.39
C PHE A 134 6.95 2.37 -21.40
N PRO A 135 6.88 1.38 -22.30
CA PRO A 135 5.75 1.22 -23.20
C PRO A 135 4.51 0.85 -22.37
N ILE A 136 3.46 1.68 -22.45
CA ILE A 136 2.17 1.39 -21.84
C ILE A 136 1.58 0.17 -22.55
N LEU A 137 1.80 -1.02 -22.00
CA LEU A 137 1.09 -2.21 -22.43
C LEU A 137 -0.38 -2.04 -21.99
N PRO A 138 -1.38 -2.34 -22.84
CA PRO A 138 -2.77 -2.22 -22.42
C PRO A 138 -3.01 -3.18 -21.25
N LEU A 139 -3.16 -2.63 -20.04
CA LEU A 139 -3.36 -3.35 -18.78
C LEU A 139 -4.43 -4.46 -18.91
N HIS A 140 -5.44 -4.23 -19.73
CA HIS A 140 -6.54 -5.16 -19.98
C HIS A 140 -6.10 -6.44 -20.72
N LEU A 141 -5.10 -6.36 -21.60
CA LEU A 141 -4.59 -7.52 -22.33
C LEU A 141 -3.80 -8.45 -21.39
N LEU A 142 -3.07 -7.85 -20.44
CA LEU A 142 -2.27 -8.60 -19.48
C LEU A 142 -3.16 -9.25 -18.41
N LEU A 143 -4.16 -8.53 -17.91
CA LEU A 143 -5.20 -9.09 -17.01
C LEU A 143 -5.98 -10.22 -17.70
N PHE A 144 -6.26 -10.12 -19.00
CA PHE A 144 -6.88 -11.19 -19.78
C PHE A 144 -6.04 -12.47 -19.83
N PHE A 145 -4.71 -12.38 -19.99
CA PHE A 145 -3.86 -13.57 -19.94
C PHE A 145 -3.69 -14.13 -18.52
N ALA A 146 -3.55 -13.26 -17.50
CA ALA A 146 -3.46 -13.66 -16.10
C ALA A 146 -4.73 -14.39 -15.61
N SER A 147 -5.91 -13.91 -16.01
CA SER A 147 -7.22 -14.54 -15.74
C SER A 147 -7.35 -15.98 -16.25
N ARG A 148 -6.58 -16.36 -17.29
CA ARG A 148 -6.59 -17.71 -17.86
C ARG A 148 -5.62 -18.68 -17.21
N THR A 149 -4.75 -18.20 -16.32
CA THR A 149 -3.76 -19.01 -15.59
C THR A 149 -4.12 -19.22 -14.11
N TRP A 150 -5.33 -18.85 -13.70
CA TRP A 150 -5.74 -18.67 -12.30
C TRP A 150 -5.67 -19.94 -11.42
N GLU A 151 -5.77 -21.14 -11.99
CA GLU A 151 -5.56 -22.40 -11.23
C GLU A 151 -4.10 -22.61 -10.79
N LYS A 152 -3.14 -21.88 -11.39
CA LYS A 152 -1.73 -21.81 -10.98
C LYS A 152 -1.39 -20.50 -10.25
N ALA A 153 -2.39 -19.70 -9.87
CA ALA A 153 -2.19 -18.34 -9.36
C ALA A 153 -1.43 -18.29 -8.04
N GLN A 154 -1.63 -19.26 -7.14
CA GLN A 154 -1.01 -19.20 -5.81
C GLN A 154 0.52 -19.37 -5.87
N ASP A 155 1.01 -20.32 -6.66
CA ASP A 155 2.46 -20.54 -6.82
C ASP A 155 3.13 -19.35 -7.52
N ILE A 156 2.46 -18.78 -8.52
CA ILE A 156 2.93 -17.59 -9.23
C ILE A 156 2.92 -16.37 -8.30
N TYR A 157 1.88 -16.22 -7.48
CA TYR A 157 1.78 -15.18 -6.46
C TYR A 157 2.92 -15.31 -5.44
N ASN A 158 3.09 -16.50 -4.85
CA ASN A 158 4.14 -16.76 -3.87
C ASN A 158 5.55 -16.52 -4.44
N LEU A 159 5.77 -16.88 -5.72
CA LEU A 159 7.01 -16.55 -6.42
C LEU A 159 7.18 -15.03 -6.58
N GLY A 160 6.12 -14.31 -6.96
CA GLY A 160 6.11 -12.84 -7.03
C GLY A 160 6.48 -12.18 -5.70
N VAL A 161 5.81 -12.60 -4.61
CA VAL A 161 6.11 -12.14 -3.24
C VAL A 161 7.58 -12.42 -2.89
N THR A 162 8.08 -13.61 -3.18
CA THR A 162 9.49 -13.97 -2.91
C THR A 162 10.45 -13.05 -3.65
N ILE A 163 10.21 -12.77 -4.94
CA ILE A 163 11.05 -11.87 -5.75
C ILE A 163 11.05 -10.46 -5.17
N ILE A 164 9.89 -9.94 -4.77
CA ILE A 164 9.75 -8.61 -4.15
C ILE A 164 10.58 -8.54 -2.86
N HIS A 165 10.43 -9.54 -1.99
CA HIS A 165 11.14 -9.60 -0.71
C HIS A 165 12.65 -9.75 -0.88
N GLU A 166 13.11 -10.55 -1.86
CA GLU A 166 14.53 -10.69 -2.18
C GLU A 166 15.14 -9.39 -2.71
N ARG A 167 14.41 -8.67 -3.57
CA ARG A 167 14.84 -7.37 -4.10
C ARG A 167 14.89 -6.30 -3.02
N ALA A 168 13.87 -6.23 -2.17
CA ALA A 168 13.86 -5.35 -1.01
C ALA A 168 15.07 -5.61 -0.09
N ARG A 169 15.36 -6.89 0.20
CA ARG A 169 16.51 -7.30 0.99
C ARG A 169 17.84 -6.91 0.33
N ALA A 170 17.97 -7.11 -0.97
CA ALA A 170 19.16 -6.72 -1.72
C ALA A 170 19.39 -5.20 -1.67
N TYR A 171 18.32 -4.42 -1.85
CA TYR A 171 18.36 -2.96 -1.74
C TYR A 171 18.82 -2.52 -0.35
N ALA A 172 18.26 -3.10 0.72
CA ALA A 172 18.70 -2.82 2.08
C ALA A 172 20.18 -3.13 2.31
N ALA A 173 20.65 -4.29 1.86
CA ALA A 173 22.05 -4.67 1.99
C ALA A 173 23.00 -3.70 1.26
N GLU A 174 22.63 -3.25 0.06
CA GLU A 174 23.40 -2.27 -0.72
C GLU A 174 23.50 -0.90 -0.02
N HIS A 175 22.45 -0.50 0.69
CA HIS A 175 22.36 0.82 1.35
C HIS A 175 22.73 0.78 2.84
N GLY A 176 23.17 -0.37 3.36
CA GLY A 176 23.59 -0.53 4.75
C GLY A 176 22.44 -0.59 5.76
N TYR A 177 21.22 -0.89 5.31
CA TYR A 177 20.05 -1.11 6.16
C TYR A 177 20.02 -2.57 6.63
N HIS A 178 19.69 -2.80 7.89
CA HIS A 178 19.57 -4.15 8.45
C HIS A 178 18.15 -4.74 8.28
N THR A 179 17.14 -3.89 8.08
CA THR A 179 15.72 -4.29 7.98
C THR A 179 15.01 -3.50 6.89
N VAL A 180 14.02 -4.14 6.25
CA VAL A 180 13.00 -3.46 5.44
C VAL A 180 11.63 -3.76 6.03
N ILE A 181 10.78 -2.74 6.11
CA ILE A 181 9.35 -2.86 6.40
C ILE A 181 8.60 -2.36 5.16
N LEU A 182 7.79 -3.24 4.58
CA LEU A 182 7.02 -2.97 3.36
C LEU A 182 5.59 -3.50 3.47
N GLY A 183 4.67 -2.86 2.74
CA GLY A 183 3.32 -3.32 2.44
C GLY A 183 3.31 -4.16 1.16
N HIS A 184 2.38 -3.90 0.23
CA HIS A 184 2.27 -4.42 -1.15
C HIS A 184 2.09 -5.94 -1.29
N THR A 185 2.68 -6.72 -0.39
CA THR A 185 2.68 -8.17 -0.41
C THR A 185 2.66 -8.74 0.99
N HIS A 186 1.84 -9.75 1.18
CA HIS A 186 1.86 -10.61 2.35
C HIS A 186 1.87 -12.05 1.88
N PHE A 187 2.56 -12.93 2.61
CA PHE A 187 2.27 -14.34 2.44
C PHE A 187 0.85 -14.59 2.96
N PRO A 188 0.03 -15.41 2.28
CA PRO A 188 -1.23 -15.84 2.85
C PRO A 188 -0.93 -16.41 4.23
N THR A 189 -1.62 -15.92 5.26
CA THR A 189 -1.64 -16.66 6.51
C THR A 189 -2.29 -18.00 6.19
N ASP A 190 -1.66 -19.12 6.57
CA ASP A 190 -2.30 -20.43 6.52
C ASP A 190 -3.68 -20.23 7.18
N GLU A 191 -4.71 -20.36 6.36
CA GLU A 191 -6.09 -20.01 6.69
C GLU A 191 -6.46 -20.75 7.98
N ILE A 192 -6.42 -20.09 9.14
CA ILE A 192 -7.13 -20.59 10.33
C ILE A 192 -8.60 -20.33 10.03
N ARG A 193 -9.17 -21.18 9.18
CA ARG A 193 -10.62 -21.37 9.09
C ARG A 193 -11.05 -21.89 10.44
N GLY A 194 -11.62 -21.00 11.26
CA GLY A 194 -12.39 -21.38 12.45
C GLY A 194 -13.59 -22.24 12.08
#